data_AF-A0A7Y2ZWJ2-F1
#
_entry.id   AF-A0A7Y2ZWJ2-F1
#
_cell.length_a   1.000
_cell.length_b   1.000
_cell.length_c   1.000
_cell.angle_alpha   90.00
_cell.angle_beta   90.00
_cell.angle_gamma   90.00
#
_symmetry.space_group_name_H-M   'P 1'
#
loop_
_entity.id
_entity.type
_entity.pdbx_description
1 polymer ?
#
loop_
_entity_poly.entity_id
_entity_poly.type
_entity_poly.pdbx_seq_one_letter_code
_entity_poly.pdbx_strand_id
1 'polypeptide(L)'
;MDQNLLEIKANLVDGHIDIPIDAKYTSKYSLLIRFLNTNNFRDGKEFANLIVRRNGSSYDLGRCRFISEPNINGYAGRVVCVNDVFDLESLLVNDKIVKLQNACLNLPLLLPLKNKISSKFKKYTSNLTYDLSLYKDFFDNLDAEIAEEPESIKKALQGTIINTVGKQFMEFLDNKLVELEEIVKNLSKEENEDHGFYFRKQLWNTIKSSPFMARTNLKPRGYAGDSEMMSMIYANGYWGKSTFAKLLHKHPLEQPGAQAVRNRRRIIAEKLRDFKQKRCRGNSEKLKILSVACGPACEIQDILLTAADCDRYHFVLLDQDRAALY
;
A
#
# COMPACT_ATOMS: atom_id res chain seq x y z
N MET A 1 15.57 0.64 12.96
CA MET A 1 16.09 1.53 14.00
C MET A 1 15.16 1.44 15.18
N ASP A 2 15.68 1.09 16.35
CA ASP A 2 14.91 1.01 17.58
C ASP A 2 14.39 2.41 17.95
N GLN A 3 13.11 2.69 17.68
CA GLN A 3 12.48 4.00 17.94
C GLN A 3 12.31 4.28 19.46
N ASN A 4 12.71 3.35 20.33
CA ASN A 4 12.41 3.34 21.77
C ASN A 4 13.37 4.11 22.68
N LEU A 5 14.41 4.76 22.14
CA LEU A 5 15.52 5.35 22.93
C LEU A 5 15.78 6.85 22.69
N LEU A 6 14.88 7.58 22.02
CA LEU A 6 15.04 9.02 21.87
C LEU A 6 14.54 9.76 23.13
N GLU A 7 15.45 9.94 24.09
CA GLU A 7 15.31 10.94 25.15
C GLU A 7 15.57 12.34 24.58
N ILE A 8 14.69 13.27 24.93
CA ILE A 8 14.57 14.58 24.32
C ILE A 8 14.54 15.61 25.44
N LYS A 9 15.45 16.57 25.40
CA LYS A 9 15.40 17.71 26.31
C LYS A 9 14.38 18.72 25.78
N ALA A 10 13.39 19.02 26.61
CA ALA A 10 12.36 19.99 26.28
C ALA A 10 12.04 20.88 27.48
N ASN A 11 11.40 22.02 27.21
CA ASN A 11 10.85 22.89 28.23
C ASN A 11 9.36 23.06 28.01
N LEU A 12 8.60 23.14 29.10
CA LEU A 12 7.26 23.69 29.12
C LEU A 12 7.31 25.12 29.64
N VAL A 13 6.55 26.01 29.02
CA VAL A 13 6.49 27.42 29.43
C VAL A 13 5.14 27.71 30.09
N ASP A 14 5.15 28.23 31.31
CA ASP A 14 3.96 28.73 32.02
C ASP A 14 4.17 30.20 32.40
N GLY A 15 3.61 31.12 31.61
CA GLY A 15 3.88 32.56 31.75
C GLY A 15 5.35 32.90 31.48
N HIS A 16 6.07 33.36 32.50
CA HIS A 16 7.51 33.67 32.44
C HIS A 16 8.40 32.55 32.98
N ILE A 17 7.82 31.40 33.33
CA ILE A 17 8.54 30.29 33.97
C ILE A 17 8.85 29.22 32.92
N ASP A 18 10.13 28.91 32.76
CA ASP A 18 10.64 27.75 32.04
C ASP A 18 10.68 26.53 32.97
N ILE A 19 9.98 25.47 32.59
CA ILE A 19 9.91 24.20 33.32
C ILE A 19 10.66 23.14 32.51
N PRO A 20 11.89 22.77 32.90
CA PRO A 20 12.65 21.73 32.20
C PRO A 20 12.00 20.35 32.41
N ILE A 21 11.92 19.60 31.32
CA ILE A 21 11.37 18.24 31.29
C ILE A 21 12.31 17.30 30.52
N ASP A 22 12.33 16.05 30.96
CA ASP A 22 12.80 14.95 30.13
C ASP A 22 11.60 14.40 29.35
N ALA A 23 11.70 14.41 28.02
CA ALA A 23 10.66 13.91 27.13
C ALA A 23 11.13 12.65 26.42
N LYS A 24 10.22 11.71 26.22
CA LYS A 24 10.43 10.48 25.46
C LYS A 24 9.43 10.41 24.32
N TYR A 25 9.92 10.09 23.12
CA TYR A 25 9.05 9.80 22.00
C TYR A 25 8.17 8.58 22.32
N THR A 26 6.87 8.71 22.12
CA THR A 26 5.93 7.60 22.31
C THR A 26 5.01 7.39 21.13
N SER A 27 4.54 8.48 20.53
CA SER A 27 3.75 8.43 19.33
C SER A 27 4.05 9.63 18.46
N LYS A 28 3.54 9.57 17.23
CA LYS A 28 3.59 10.65 16.26
C LYS A 28 3.06 11.99 16.78
N TYR A 29 2.20 12.01 17.81
CA TYR A 29 1.48 13.21 18.24
C TYR A 29 1.62 13.52 19.74
N SER A 30 2.38 12.73 20.50
CA SER A 30 2.54 12.93 21.94
C SER A 30 3.94 12.56 22.43
N LEU A 31 4.39 13.31 23.43
CA LEU A 31 5.61 13.02 24.19
C LEU A 31 5.24 12.56 25.59
N LEU A 32 5.87 11.50 26.07
CA LEU A 32 5.81 11.13 27.48
C LEU A 32 6.85 11.94 28.24
N ILE A 33 6.48 12.57 29.34
CA ILE A 33 7.33 13.55 30.01
C ILE A 33 7.55 13.23 31.50
N ARG A 34 8.72 13.62 31.99
CA ARG A 34 9.11 13.64 33.39
C ARG A 34 9.49 15.07 33.75
N PHE A 35 8.85 15.61 34.78
CA PHE A 35 9.22 16.92 35.31
C PHE A 35 10.54 16.79 36.08
N LEU A 36 11.50 17.68 35.78
CA LEU A 36 12.79 17.71 36.48
C LEU A 36 12.75 18.57 37.75
N ASN A 37 11.67 19.34 37.91
CA ASN A 37 11.41 20.17 39.10
C ASN A 37 10.41 19.45 40.03
N THR A 38 10.41 19.80 41.32
CA THR A 38 9.49 19.22 42.35
C THR A 38 8.02 19.62 42.20
N ASN A 39 7.62 20.21 41.08
CA ASN A 39 6.25 20.68 40.85
C ASN A 39 5.42 19.58 40.20
N ASN A 40 4.36 19.15 40.88
CA ASN A 40 3.33 18.29 40.30
C ASN A 40 2.22 19.16 39.69
N PHE A 41 2.01 19.01 38.38
CA PHE A 41 0.91 19.67 37.69
C PHE A 41 -0.32 18.79 37.65
N ARG A 42 -1.51 19.40 37.73
CA ARG A 42 -2.78 18.68 37.64
C ARG A 42 -3.02 18.20 36.21
N ASP A 43 -3.76 17.11 36.09
CA ASP A 43 -4.27 16.64 34.80
C ASP A 43 -5.02 17.76 34.05
N GLY A 44 -4.82 17.81 32.74
CA GLY A 44 -5.42 18.84 31.87
C GLY A 44 -4.78 20.22 31.95
N LYS A 45 -3.72 20.43 32.76
CA LYS A 45 -2.99 21.70 32.80
C LYS A 45 -2.45 22.04 31.41
N GLU A 46 -2.70 23.26 30.97
CA GLU A 46 -2.17 23.81 29.74
C GLU A 46 -0.97 24.71 30.01
N PHE A 47 0.02 24.60 29.14
CA PHE A 47 1.24 25.40 29.11
C PHE A 47 1.22 26.27 27.85
N ALA A 48 1.77 27.47 27.95
CA ALA A 48 1.81 28.43 26.86
C ALA A 48 2.59 27.88 25.65
N ASN A 49 3.73 27.23 25.90
CA ASN A 49 4.59 26.68 24.86
C ASN A 49 5.22 25.35 25.29
N LEU A 50 5.41 24.45 24.34
CA LEU A 50 6.33 23.32 24.42
C LEU A 50 7.53 23.61 23.51
N ILE A 51 8.72 23.70 24.10
CA ILE A 51 9.95 23.97 23.38
C ILE A 51 10.80 22.70 23.36
N VAL A 52 10.98 22.11 22.18
CA VAL A 52 11.78 20.89 21.98
C VAL A 52 13.15 21.29 21.44
N ARG A 53 14.24 20.84 22.07
CA ARG A 53 15.61 21.12 21.62
C ARG A 53 16.24 19.88 21.00
N ARG A 54 16.78 20.01 19.79
CA ARG A 54 17.42 18.90 19.08
C ARG A 54 18.49 19.41 18.13
N ASN A 55 19.64 18.72 18.09
CA ASN A 55 20.76 19.02 17.19
C ASN A 55 21.23 20.49 17.19
N GLY A 56 21.11 21.19 18.33
CA GLY A 56 21.44 22.61 18.45
C GLY A 56 20.32 23.58 18.03
N SER A 57 19.24 23.07 17.44
CA SER A 57 18.02 23.82 17.09
C SER A 57 16.99 23.78 18.21
N SER A 58 16.18 24.83 18.30
CA SER A 58 15.06 24.95 19.24
C SER A 58 13.75 25.09 18.47
N TYR A 59 12.81 24.19 18.73
CA TYR A 59 11.51 24.13 18.06
C TYR A 59 10.41 24.51 19.04
N ASP A 60 9.75 25.63 18.77
CA ASP A 60 8.56 26.04 19.51
C ASP A 60 7.30 25.40 18.91
N LEU A 61 6.69 24.50 19.68
CA LEU A 61 5.49 23.76 19.30
C LEU A 61 4.21 24.40 19.84
N GLY A 62 4.31 25.59 20.44
CA GLY A 62 3.18 26.35 20.94
C GLY A 62 2.42 25.67 22.07
N ARG A 63 1.18 26.10 22.27
CA ARG A 63 0.34 25.71 23.41
C ARG A 63 0.17 24.20 23.48
N CYS A 64 0.39 23.64 24.66
CA CYS A 64 0.28 22.21 24.89
C CYS A 64 -0.48 21.91 26.19
N ARG A 65 -1.04 20.71 26.26
CA ARG A 65 -1.80 20.20 27.40
C ARG A 65 -1.11 18.98 27.95
N PHE A 66 -0.94 18.96 29.27
CA PHE A 66 -0.50 17.79 30.01
C PHE A 66 -1.67 16.88 30.34
N ILE A 67 -1.49 15.59 30.09
CA ILE A 67 -2.42 14.51 30.41
C ILE A 67 -1.69 13.62 31.42
N SER A 68 -2.17 13.63 32.65
CA SER A 68 -1.59 12.84 33.74
C SER A 68 -1.85 11.37 33.50
N GLU A 69 -0.81 10.55 33.57
CA GLU A 69 -0.94 9.10 33.45
C GLU A 69 -0.22 8.43 34.63
N PRO A 70 -0.94 8.07 35.70
CA PRO A 70 -0.33 7.41 36.85
C PRO A 70 0.23 6.04 36.44
N ASN A 71 1.35 5.64 37.06
CA ASN A 71 2.01 4.33 36.95
C ASN A 71 2.83 4.05 35.67
N ILE A 72 3.39 5.06 35.00
CA ILE A 72 4.25 4.85 33.82
C ILE A 72 5.73 5.08 34.18
N ASN A 73 6.44 4.04 34.66
CA ASN A 73 7.91 3.98 34.73
C ASN A 73 8.64 5.29 35.15
N GLY A 74 8.13 6.01 36.14
CA GLY A 74 8.70 7.27 36.63
C GLY A 74 8.45 8.51 35.75
N TYR A 75 7.52 8.45 34.80
CA TYR A 75 7.03 9.58 34.02
C TYR A 75 5.72 10.12 34.63
N ALA A 76 5.48 11.42 34.47
CA ALA A 76 4.30 12.07 35.03
C ALA A 76 3.06 11.92 34.14
N GLY A 77 3.26 11.77 32.83
CA GLY A 77 2.17 11.68 31.86
C GLY A 77 2.62 12.09 30.47
N ARG A 78 1.66 12.45 29.60
CA ARG A 78 1.92 12.87 28.23
C ARG A 78 1.64 14.35 28.01
N VAL A 79 2.30 14.92 27.01
CA VAL A 79 2.01 16.27 26.51
C VAL A 79 1.55 16.18 25.06
N VAL A 80 0.50 16.93 24.75
CA VAL A 80 -0.09 17.05 23.41
C VAL A 80 -0.25 18.53 23.05
N CYS A 81 0.13 18.93 21.84
CA CYS A 81 -0.10 20.28 21.33
C CYS A 81 -1.59 20.53 21.07
N VAL A 82 -2.09 21.71 21.43
CA VAL A 82 -3.55 22.02 21.43
C VAL A 82 -3.98 22.77 20.17
N ASN A 83 -3.14 23.68 19.68
CA ASN A 83 -3.48 24.53 18.52
C ASN A 83 -3.11 23.87 17.19
N ASP A 84 -1.97 23.18 17.17
CA ASP A 84 -1.38 22.54 16.01
C ASP A 84 -1.11 21.07 16.35
N VAL A 85 -1.33 20.17 15.39
CA VAL A 85 -1.03 18.73 15.54
C VAL A 85 0.26 18.48 14.79
N PHE A 86 1.35 18.35 15.52
CA PHE A 86 2.68 18.14 14.95
C PHE A 86 2.98 16.66 14.75
N ASP A 87 3.57 16.33 13.62
CA ASP A 87 4.24 15.06 13.38
C ASP A 87 5.59 15.07 14.10
N LEU A 88 5.58 14.62 15.35
CA LEU A 88 6.76 14.54 16.19
C LEU A 88 7.76 13.50 15.67
N GLU A 89 7.32 12.48 14.95
CA GLU A 89 8.23 11.52 14.33
C GLU A 89 9.10 12.21 13.26
N SER A 90 8.47 12.98 12.36
CA SER A 90 9.19 13.76 11.35
C SER A 90 10.10 14.81 11.98
N LEU A 91 9.67 15.46 13.06
CA LEU A 91 10.49 16.43 13.79
C LEU A 91 11.71 15.76 14.42
N LEU A 92 11.52 14.63 15.08
CA LEU A 92 12.58 13.98 15.84
C LEU A 92 13.53 13.17 14.93
N VAL A 93 13.02 12.51 13.90
CA VAL A 93 13.86 11.68 13.02
C VAL A 93 14.50 12.52 11.91
N ASN A 94 13.75 13.47 11.34
CA ASN A 94 14.14 14.18 10.11
C ASN A 94 14.35 15.69 10.30
N ASP A 95 14.28 16.20 11.53
CA ASP A 95 14.43 17.62 11.86
C ASP A 95 13.45 18.55 11.13
N LYS A 96 12.27 18.01 10.79
CA LYS A 96 11.26 18.68 9.96
C LYS A 96 9.94 18.87 10.71
N ILE A 97 9.50 20.12 10.84
CA ILE A 97 8.15 20.45 11.32
C ILE A 97 7.12 20.11 10.24
N VAL A 98 6.22 19.17 10.55
CA VAL A 98 5.05 18.87 9.72
C VAL A 98 3.80 18.99 10.60
N LYS A 99 2.83 19.81 10.18
CA LYS A 99 1.55 19.99 10.87
C LYS A 99 0.45 19.21 10.15
N LEU A 100 -0.38 18.48 10.88
CA LEU A 100 -1.52 17.75 10.32
C LEU A 100 -2.54 18.72 9.69
N GLN A 101 -2.69 19.93 10.23
CA GLN A 101 -3.53 20.99 9.68
C GLN A 101 -3.11 21.37 8.25
N ASN A 102 -1.85 21.19 7.86
CA ASN A 102 -1.42 21.40 6.47
C ASN A 102 -2.07 20.39 5.51
N ALA A 103 -2.50 19.21 5.99
CA ALA A 103 -3.31 18.30 5.20
C ALA A 103 -4.72 18.86 4.94
N CYS A 104 -5.27 19.68 5.85
CA CYS A 104 -6.53 20.38 5.65
C CYS A 104 -6.42 21.50 4.60
N LEU A 105 -5.25 22.14 4.45
CA LEU A 105 -5.01 23.15 3.41
C LEU A 105 -5.15 22.59 1.98
N ASN A 106 -4.95 21.29 1.80
CA ASN A 106 -5.14 20.63 0.50
C ASN A 106 -6.62 20.39 0.17
N LEU A 107 -7.51 20.31 1.16
CA LEU A 107 -8.90 19.94 0.94
C LEU A 107 -9.66 20.95 0.06
N PRO A 108 -9.53 22.28 0.27
CA PRO A 108 -10.08 23.28 -0.65
C PRO A 108 -9.54 23.19 -2.08
N LEU A 109 -8.34 22.66 -2.29
CA LEU A 109 -7.76 22.45 -3.63
C LEU A 109 -8.30 21.17 -4.29
N LEU A 110 -8.66 20.16 -3.50
CA LEU A 110 -9.17 18.88 -4.01
C LEU A 110 -10.67 18.92 -4.34
N LEU A 111 -11.48 19.65 -3.58
CA LEU A 111 -12.93 19.70 -3.77
C LEU A 111 -13.35 20.19 -5.17
N PRO A 112 -12.71 21.21 -5.78
CA PRO A 112 -13.03 21.68 -7.12
C PRO A 112 -12.57 20.76 -8.25
N LEU A 113 -11.70 19.77 -7.99
CA LEU A 113 -11.20 18.87 -9.05
C LEU A 113 -12.34 18.14 -9.77
N LYS A 114 -13.43 17.83 -9.05
CA LYS A 114 -14.63 17.24 -9.65
C LYS A 114 -15.25 18.11 -10.75
N ASN A 115 -15.00 19.42 -10.75
CA ASN A 115 -15.55 20.35 -11.75
C ASN A 115 -14.81 20.23 -13.10
N LYS A 116 -13.56 19.78 -13.09
CA LYS A 116 -12.77 19.51 -14.30
C LYS A 116 -13.19 18.21 -15.02
N ILE A 117 -13.94 17.34 -14.35
CA ILE A 117 -14.30 16.02 -14.87
C ILE A 117 -15.48 16.13 -15.82
N SER A 118 -15.32 15.58 -17.02
CA SER A 118 -16.35 15.60 -18.07
C SER A 118 -17.65 14.93 -17.60
N SER A 119 -18.78 15.44 -18.10
CA SER A 119 -20.10 14.88 -17.80
C SER A 119 -20.23 13.42 -18.24
N LYS A 120 -19.67 13.09 -19.41
CA LYS A 120 -19.62 11.72 -19.95
C LYS A 120 -18.91 10.77 -18.98
N PHE A 121 -17.73 11.15 -18.46
CA PHE A 121 -16.98 10.31 -17.53
C PHE A 121 -17.64 10.21 -16.15
N LYS A 122 -18.24 11.30 -15.65
CA LYS A 122 -19.03 11.25 -14.41
C LYS A 122 -20.19 10.27 -14.51
N LYS A 123 -20.95 10.31 -15.61
CA LYS A 123 -22.06 9.40 -15.89
C LYS A 123 -21.58 7.95 -15.95
N TYR A 124 -20.50 7.68 -16.70
CA TYR A 124 -19.89 6.36 -16.76
C TYR A 124 -19.50 5.84 -15.36
N THR A 125 -18.76 6.65 -14.59
CA THR A 125 -18.31 6.27 -13.26
C THR A 125 -19.47 5.99 -12.31
N SER A 126 -20.51 6.84 -12.34
CA SER A 126 -21.71 6.68 -11.52
C SER A 126 -22.47 5.40 -11.87
N ASN A 127 -22.69 5.14 -13.17
CA ASN A 127 -23.37 3.93 -13.63
C ASN A 127 -22.57 2.68 -13.27
N LEU A 128 -21.27 2.67 -13.52
CA LEU A 128 -20.40 1.55 -13.16
C LEU A 128 -20.40 1.30 -11.64
N THR A 129 -20.40 2.36 -10.83
CA THR A 129 -20.47 2.23 -9.37
C THR A 129 -21.76 1.54 -8.93
N TYR A 130 -22.89 1.93 -9.52
CA TYR A 130 -24.19 1.30 -9.26
C TYR A 130 -24.21 -0.16 -9.72
N ASP A 131 -23.82 -0.44 -10.97
CA ASP A 131 -23.80 -1.79 -11.53
C ASP A 131 -22.92 -2.73 -10.70
N LEU A 132 -21.72 -2.28 -10.31
CA LEU A 132 -20.82 -3.07 -9.47
C LEU A 132 -21.39 -3.32 -8.07
N SER A 133 -22.16 -2.40 -7.52
CA SER A 133 -22.83 -2.64 -6.23
C SER A 133 -23.90 -3.73 -6.35
N LEU A 134 -24.67 -3.75 -7.44
CA LEU A 134 -25.65 -4.82 -7.70
C LEU A 134 -24.98 -6.18 -7.87
N TYR A 135 -23.89 -6.25 -8.65
CA TYR A 135 -23.14 -7.50 -8.79
C TYR A 135 -22.55 -7.97 -7.46
N LYS A 136 -22.02 -7.03 -6.67
CA LYS A 136 -21.48 -7.36 -5.35
C LYS A 136 -22.56 -7.96 -4.46
N ASP A 137 -23.71 -7.32 -4.36
CA ASP A 137 -24.83 -7.81 -3.53
C ASP A 137 -25.34 -9.17 -4.03
N PHE A 138 -25.41 -9.35 -5.34
CA PHE A 138 -25.78 -10.64 -5.95
C PHE A 138 -24.82 -11.78 -5.55
N PHE A 139 -23.51 -11.59 -5.72
CA PHE A 139 -22.53 -12.62 -5.37
C PHE A 139 -22.41 -12.84 -3.86
N ASP A 140 -22.56 -11.79 -3.06
CA ASP A 140 -22.53 -11.92 -1.59
C ASP A 140 -23.74 -12.72 -1.09
N ASN A 141 -24.91 -12.58 -1.73
CA ASN A 141 -26.08 -13.42 -1.44
C ASN A 141 -25.83 -14.89 -1.79
N LEU A 142 -25.25 -15.18 -2.97
CA LEU A 142 -24.88 -16.55 -3.33
C LEU A 142 -23.85 -17.16 -2.37
N ASP A 143 -22.86 -16.37 -1.95
CA ASP A 143 -21.87 -16.80 -0.95
C ASP A 143 -22.50 -17.08 0.41
N ALA A 144 -23.55 -16.33 0.78
CA ALA A 144 -24.31 -16.54 2.02
C ALA A 144 -25.17 -17.82 1.96
N GLU A 145 -25.80 -18.11 0.82
CA GLU A 145 -26.60 -19.33 0.63
C GLU A 145 -25.77 -20.62 0.82
N ILE A 146 -24.50 -20.60 0.40
CA ILE A 146 -23.59 -21.74 0.53
C ILE A 146 -22.71 -21.67 1.79
N ALA A 147 -22.97 -20.73 2.71
CA ALA A 147 -22.04 -20.42 3.79
C ALA A 147 -21.87 -21.58 4.79
N GLU A 148 -22.96 -22.29 5.09
CA GLU A 148 -23.06 -23.39 6.05
C GLU A 148 -22.71 -24.77 5.47
N GLU A 149 -22.42 -24.84 4.16
CA GLU A 149 -21.99 -26.07 3.52
C GLU A 149 -20.58 -26.49 3.99
N PRO A 150 -20.26 -27.80 4.01
CA PRO A 150 -18.91 -28.27 4.27
C PRO A 150 -17.89 -27.65 3.29
N GLU A 151 -16.68 -27.37 3.77
CA GLU A 151 -15.67 -26.59 3.01
C GLU A 151 -15.36 -27.17 1.60
N SER A 152 -15.36 -28.50 1.45
CA SER A 152 -15.17 -29.15 0.14
C SER A 152 -16.33 -28.87 -0.82
N ILE A 153 -17.57 -28.91 -0.32
CA ILE A 153 -18.79 -28.63 -1.08
C ILE A 153 -18.86 -27.13 -1.42
N LYS A 154 -18.60 -26.26 -0.43
CA LYS A 154 -18.53 -24.81 -0.63
C LYS A 154 -17.55 -24.42 -1.74
N LYS A 155 -16.35 -25.00 -1.74
CA LYS A 155 -15.36 -24.77 -2.82
C LYS A 155 -15.86 -25.24 -4.18
N ALA A 156 -16.51 -26.41 -4.26
CA ALA A 156 -17.07 -26.92 -5.50
C ALA A 156 -18.20 -26.02 -6.04
N LEU A 157 -19.14 -25.61 -5.17
CA LEU A 157 -20.24 -24.71 -5.52
C LEU A 157 -19.72 -23.33 -5.95
N GLN A 158 -18.78 -22.74 -5.21
CA GLN A 158 -18.15 -21.49 -5.59
C GLN A 158 -17.42 -21.60 -6.94
N GLY A 159 -16.72 -22.70 -7.19
CA GLY A 159 -16.11 -22.98 -8.49
C GLY A 159 -17.14 -23.00 -9.62
N THR A 160 -18.30 -23.63 -9.39
CA THR A 160 -19.42 -23.63 -10.34
C THR A 160 -19.96 -22.22 -10.57
N ILE A 161 -20.19 -21.43 -9.51
CA ILE A 161 -20.64 -20.03 -9.61
C ILE A 161 -19.67 -19.19 -10.45
N ILE A 162 -18.37 -19.27 -10.16
CA ILE A 162 -17.31 -18.58 -10.91
C ILE A 162 -17.32 -18.98 -12.39
N ASN A 163 -17.44 -20.28 -12.68
CA ASN A 163 -17.38 -20.81 -14.06
C ASN A 163 -18.66 -20.61 -14.87
N THR A 164 -19.74 -20.17 -14.24
CA THR A 164 -21.05 -19.94 -14.87
C THR A 164 -21.37 -18.45 -14.86
N VAL A 165 -22.05 -17.96 -13.82
CA VAL A 165 -22.47 -16.57 -13.69
C VAL A 165 -21.26 -15.63 -13.56
N GLY A 166 -20.17 -16.11 -12.97
CA GLY A 166 -18.92 -15.35 -12.91
C GLY A 166 -18.40 -14.94 -14.28
N LYS A 167 -18.54 -15.78 -15.32
CA LYS A 167 -18.11 -15.44 -16.69
C LYS A 167 -18.90 -14.26 -17.27
N GLN A 168 -20.21 -14.22 -17.02
CA GLN A 168 -21.05 -13.10 -17.47
C GLN A 168 -20.61 -11.78 -16.82
N PHE A 169 -20.22 -11.83 -15.54
CA PHE A 169 -19.66 -10.66 -14.86
C PHE A 169 -18.30 -10.23 -15.45
N MET A 170 -17.45 -11.18 -15.83
CA MET A 170 -16.16 -10.88 -16.47
C MET A 170 -16.35 -10.22 -17.85
N GLU A 171 -17.28 -10.74 -18.66
CA GLU A 171 -17.67 -10.13 -19.94
C GLU A 171 -18.26 -8.72 -19.75
N PHE A 172 -19.06 -8.51 -18.71
CA PHE A 172 -19.53 -7.19 -18.33
C PHE A 172 -18.37 -6.23 -18.03
N LEU A 173 -17.36 -6.67 -17.27
CA LEU A 173 -16.18 -5.85 -16.97
C LEU A 173 -15.38 -5.51 -18.24
N ASP A 174 -15.21 -6.47 -19.15
CA ASP A 174 -14.52 -6.25 -20.44
C ASP A 174 -15.26 -5.21 -21.29
N ASN A 175 -16.58 -5.32 -21.41
CA ASN A 175 -17.40 -4.32 -22.10
C ASN A 175 -17.26 -2.93 -21.47
N LYS A 176 -17.18 -2.86 -20.14
CA LYS A 176 -16.97 -1.59 -19.42
C LYS A 176 -15.57 -1.02 -19.65
N LEU A 177 -14.54 -1.85 -19.84
CA LEU A 177 -13.21 -1.38 -20.23
C LEU A 177 -13.20 -0.77 -21.64
N VAL A 178 -13.87 -1.40 -22.61
CA VAL A 178 -14.00 -0.86 -23.97
C VAL A 178 -14.73 0.49 -23.96
N GLU A 179 -15.83 0.59 -23.21
CA GLU A 179 -16.55 1.85 -23.03
C GLU A 179 -15.66 2.93 -22.40
N LEU A 180 -14.84 2.56 -21.40
CA LEU A 180 -13.89 3.48 -20.76
C LEU A 180 -12.83 3.97 -21.73
N GLU A 181 -12.23 3.07 -22.52
CA GLU A 181 -11.21 3.40 -23.53
C GLU A 181 -11.73 4.50 -24.48
N GLU A 182 -12.95 4.32 -24.99
CA GLU A 182 -13.60 5.29 -25.87
C GLU A 182 -13.87 6.66 -25.20
N ILE A 183 -14.06 6.68 -23.88
CA ILE A 183 -14.22 7.93 -23.13
C ILE A 183 -12.87 8.62 -22.92
N VAL A 184 -11.79 7.87 -22.69
CA VAL A 184 -10.50 8.43 -22.26
C VAL A 184 -9.48 8.64 -23.37
N LYS A 185 -9.69 8.06 -24.57
CA LYS A 185 -8.69 8.03 -25.66
C LYS A 185 -8.13 9.38 -26.10
N ASN A 186 -8.90 10.46 -25.95
CA ASN A 186 -8.51 11.81 -26.37
C ASN A 186 -8.15 12.73 -25.19
N LEU A 187 -8.12 12.22 -23.97
CA LEU A 187 -7.74 13.01 -22.81
C LEU A 187 -6.24 13.30 -22.83
N SER A 188 -5.87 14.53 -22.52
CA SER A 188 -4.50 14.87 -22.18
C SER A 188 -4.04 14.12 -20.93
N LYS A 189 -2.73 14.15 -20.66
CA LYS A 189 -2.16 13.52 -19.45
C LYS A 189 -2.76 14.10 -18.17
N GLU A 190 -2.88 15.43 -18.07
CA GLU A 190 -3.46 16.09 -16.89
C GLU A 190 -4.93 15.70 -16.72
N GLU A 191 -5.71 15.72 -17.81
CA GLU A 191 -7.11 15.30 -17.74
C GLU A 191 -7.23 13.83 -17.32
N ASN A 192 -6.39 12.94 -17.85
CA ASN A 192 -6.39 11.53 -17.47
C ASN A 192 -6.09 11.34 -15.97
N GLU A 193 -5.13 12.10 -15.42
CA GLU A 193 -4.79 12.08 -13.99
C GLU A 193 -5.97 12.56 -13.13
N ASP A 194 -6.60 13.68 -13.51
CA ASP A 194 -7.77 14.25 -12.82
C ASP A 194 -8.97 13.27 -12.85
N HIS A 195 -9.27 12.70 -14.02
CA HIS A 195 -10.35 11.73 -14.21
C HIS A 195 -10.07 10.43 -13.46
N GLY A 196 -8.81 9.94 -13.49
CA GLY A 196 -8.38 8.77 -12.75
C GLY A 196 -8.47 8.97 -11.23
N PHE A 197 -8.15 10.17 -10.72
CA PHE A 197 -8.34 10.50 -9.31
C PHE A 197 -9.81 10.45 -8.91
N TYR A 198 -10.69 11.07 -9.70
CA TYR A 198 -12.13 11.01 -9.46
C TYR A 198 -12.66 9.58 -9.47
N PHE A 199 -12.29 8.78 -10.47
CA PHE A 199 -12.69 7.37 -10.61
C PHE A 199 -12.30 6.54 -9.39
N ARG A 200 -11.03 6.62 -8.98
CA ARG A 200 -10.52 5.90 -7.79
C ARG A 200 -11.23 6.34 -6.52
N LYS A 201 -11.60 7.62 -6.38
CA LYS A 201 -12.34 8.11 -5.21
C LYS A 201 -13.75 7.52 -5.11
N GLN A 202 -14.46 7.37 -6.24
CA GLN A 202 -15.80 6.78 -6.25
C GLN A 202 -15.78 5.26 -6.03
N LEU A 203 -14.85 4.56 -6.67
CA LEU A 203 -14.79 3.09 -6.68
C LEU A 203 -13.82 2.50 -5.66
N TRP A 204 -13.35 3.31 -4.69
CA TRP A 204 -12.26 2.90 -3.80
C TRP A 204 -12.54 1.62 -3.03
N ASN A 205 -13.75 1.49 -2.49
CA ASN A 205 -14.15 0.31 -1.72
C ASN A 205 -14.18 -0.95 -2.59
N THR A 206 -14.66 -0.83 -3.82
CA THR A 206 -14.65 -1.91 -4.82
C THR A 206 -13.23 -2.30 -5.19
N ILE A 207 -12.37 -1.33 -5.53
CA ILE A 207 -10.94 -1.54 -5.83
C ILE A 207 -10.24 -2.26 -4.66
N LYS A 208 -10.50 -1.82 -3.42
CA LYS A 208 -9.89 -2.40 -2.22
C LYS A 208 -10.34 -3.82 -1.91
N SER A 209 -11.50 -4.26 -2.41
CA SER A 209 -11.99 -5.62 -2.19
C SER A 209 -11.11 -6.67 -2.89
N SER A 210 -10.50 -6.31 -4.01
CA SER A 210 -9.57 -7.17 -4.78
C SER A 210 -8.14 -7.00 -4.27
N PRO A 211 -7.47 -8.07 -3.80
CA PRO A 211 -6.07 -7.99 -3.37
C PRO A 211 -5.12 -7.44 -4.44
N PHE A 212 -5.34 -7.81 -5.70
CA PHE A 212 -4.47 -7.38 -6.80
C PHE A 212 -4.68 -5.89 -7.10
N MET A 213 -5.93 -5.45 -7.26
CA MET A 213 -6.25 -4.05 -7.53
C MET A 213 -5.87 -3.14 -6.35
N ALA A 214 -6.09 -3.59 -5.12
CA ALA A 214 -5.64 -2.87 -3.94
C ALA A 214 -4.12 -2.67 -3.95
N ARG A 215 -3.35 -3.73 -4.25
CA ARG A 215 -1.88 -3.67 -4.26
C ARG A 215 -1.34 -2.74 -5.36
N THR A 216 -1.89 -2.79 -6.57
CA THR A 216 -1.47 -1.93 -7.68
C THR A 216 -1.73 -0.44 -7.42
N ASN A 217 -2.79 -0.13 -6.65
CA ASN A 217 -3.13 1.24 -6.29
C ASN A 217 -2.38 1.74 -5.04
N LEU A 218 -2.26 0.92 -4.00
CA LEU A 218 -1.63 1.30 -2.72
C LEU A 218 -0.10 1.31 -2.79
N LYS A 219 0.49 0.48 -3.65
CA LYS A 219 1.95 0.34 -3.81
C LYS A 219 2.64 0.21 -2.45
N PRO A 220 2.35 -0.86 -1.68
CA PRO A 220 2.79 -0.98 -0.29
C PRO A 220 4.32 -0.95 -0.13
N ARG A 221 5.07 -1.27 -1.18
CA ARG A 221 6.53 -1.19 -1.21
C ARG A 221 7.09 0.14 -1.75
N GLY A 222 6.22 1.11 -2.04
CA GLY A 222 6.58 2.44 -2.52
C GLY A 222 6.75 2.56 -4.04
N TYR A 223 6.64 1.46 -4.80
CA TYR A 223 6.77 1.46 -6.26
C TYR A 223 5.74 0.54 -6.93
N ALA A 224 5.50 0.73 -8.23
CA ALA A 224 4.59 -0.10 -9.02
C ALA A 224 5.28 -1.37 -9.50
N GLY A 225 4.55 -2.49 -9.58
CA GLY A 225 5.13 -3.75 -10.07
C GLY A 225 6.02 -4.47 -9.06
N ASP A 226 5.74 -4.34 -7.77
CA ASP A 226 6.53 -5.00 -6.72
C ASP A 226 6.51 -6.54 -6.82
N SER A 227 7.46 -7.21 -6.14
CA SER A 227 7.67 -8.66 -6.34
C SER A 227 6.45 -9.51 -5.99
N GLU A 228 5.65 -9.09 -5.02
CA GLU A 228 4.43 -9.78 -4.62
C GLU A 228 3.29 -9.56 -5.61
N MET A 229 3.20 -8.37 -6.22
CA MET A 229 2.30 -8.15 -7.37
C MET A 229 2.68 -9.06 -8.54
N MET A 230 3.98 -9.26 -8.79
CA MET A 230 4.44 -10.20 -9.81
C MET A 230 4.10 -11.65 -9.44
N SER A 231 4.26 -12.06 -8.18
CA SER A 231 3.83 -13.36 -7.68
C SER A 231 2.34 -13.61 -7.92
N MET A 232 1.47 -12.61 -7.70
CA MET A 232 0.04 -12.68 -8.05
C MET A 232 -0.19 -12.95 -9.53
N ILE A 233 0.53 -12.26 -10.42
CA ILE A 233 0.42 -12.46 -11.88
C ILE A 233 0.84 -13.88 -12.27
N TYR A 234 1.93 -14.39 -11.70
CA TYR A 234 2.42 -15.73 -11.97
C TYR A 234 1.49 -16.81 -11.42
N ALA A 235 0.96 -16.63 -10.21
CA ALA A 235 0.00 -17.55 -9.60
C ALA A 235 -1.33 -17.60 -10.38
N ASN A 236 -1.76 -16.48 -10.97
CA ASN A 236 -2.96 -16.37 -11.79
C ASN A 236 -4.23 -16.93 -11.11
N GLY A 237 -4.31 -16.79 -9.79
CA GLY A 237 -5.34 -17.38 -8.95
C GLY A 237 -6.59 -16.51 -8.79
N TYR A 238 -7.54 -17.03 -8.01
CA TYR A 238 -8.73 -16.30 -7.55
C TYR A 238 -8.56 -15.93 -6.08
N TRP A 239 -8.18 -14.69 -5.77
CA TRP A 239 -7.94 -14.25 -4.38
C TRP A 239 -8.95 -13.19 -3.96
N GLY A 240 -9.41 -13.28 -2.72
CA GLY A 240 -10.45 -12.41 -2.18
C GLY A 240 -11.29 -13.14 -1.13
N LYS A 241 -12.01 -12.37 -0.30
CA LYS A 241 -12.86 -12.93 0.76
C LYS A 241 -14.23 -13.42 0.26
N SER A 242 -14.74 -12.82 -0.81
CA SER A 242 -16.00 -13.21 -1.48
C SER A 242 -15.76 -13.60 -2.94
N THR A 243 -16.74 -14.23 -3.57
CA THR A 243 -16.76 -14.56 -5.00
C THR A 243 -16.62 -13.30 -5.85
N PHE A 244 -17.32 -12.21 -5.48
CA PHE A 244 -17.16 -10.91 -6.14
C PHE A 244 -15.69 -10.43 -6.11
N ALA A 245 -15.06 -10.44 -4.93
CA ALA A 245 -13.66 -10.02 -4.78
C ALA A 245 -12.69 -10.91 -5.57
N LYS A 246 -12.96 -12.23 -5.63
CA LYS A 246 -12.17 -13.20 -6.40
C LYS A 246 -12.26 -12.94 -7.91
N LEU A 247 -13.45 -12.65 -8.44
CA LEU A 247 -13.65 -12.28 -9.84
C LEU A 247 -12.96 -10.95 -10.16
N LEU A 248 -13.13 -9.95 -9.29
CA LEU A 248 -12.49 -8.63 -9.43
C LEU A 248 -10.95 -8.71 -9.33
N HIS A 249 -10.42 -9.68 -8.60
CA HIS A 249 -9.00 -10.00 -8.58
C HIS A 249 -8.55 -10.69 -9.87
N LYS A 250 -9.34 -11.66 -10.34
CA LYS A 250 -9.01 -12.45 -11.52
C LYS A 250 -9.00 -11.62 -12.81
N HIS A 251 -9.98 -10.73 -12.97
CA HIS A 251 -10.17 -9.95 -14.19
C HIS A 251 -8.90 -9.26 -14.71
N PRO A 252 -8.19 -8.41 -13.92
CA PRO A 252 -6.96 -7.79 -14.39
C PRO A 252 -5.81 -8.78 -14.65
N LEU A 253 -5.85 -9.98 -14.04
CA LEU A 253 -4.87 -11.04 -14.29
C LEU A 253 -5.10 -11.75 -15.63
N GLU A 254 -6.29 -11.69 -16.19
CA GLU A 254 -6.62 -12.25 -17.52
C GLU A 254 -6.38 -11.26 -18.66
N GLN A 255 -6.16 -9.98 -18.34
CA GLN A 255 -5.88 -8.95 -19.34
C GLN A 255 -4.54 -9.19 -20.05
N PRO A 256 -4.38 -8.70 -21.31
CA PRO A 256 -3.19 -8.94 -22.13
C PRO A 256 -1.86 -8.56 -21.46
N GLY A 257 -1.84 -7.51 -20.63
CA GLY A 257 -0.64 -7.09 -19.91
C GLY A 257 -0.13 -8.14 -18.91
N ALA A 258 -1.02 -8.73 -18.11
CA ALA A 258 -0.66 -9.80 -17.18
C ALA A 258 -0.27 -11.08 -17.92
N GLN A 259 -0.95 -11.40 -19.03
CA GLN A 259 -0.58 -12.53 -19.88
C GLN A 259 0.81 -12.35 -20.49
N ALA A 260 1.18 -11.14 -20.93
CA ALA A 260 2.51 -10.85 -21.47
C ALA A 260 3.62 -11.11 -20.43
N VAL A 261 3.39 -10.76 -19.17
CA VAL A 261 4.33 -11.04 -18.06
C VAL A 261 4.53 -12.55 -17.87
N ARG A 262 3.45 -13.34 -17.89
CA ARG A 262 3.53 -14.81 -17.83
C ARG A 262 4.23 -15.40 -19.06
N ASN A 263 3.93 -14.91 -20.26
CA ASN A 263 4.59 -15.35 -21.49
C ASN A 263 6.11 -15.08 -21.43
N ARG A 264 6.52 -13.92 -20.90
CA ARG A 264 7.92 -13.55 -20.74
C ARG A 264 8.70 -14.56 -19.89
N ARG A 265 8.12 -15.06 -18.79
CA ARG A 265 8.74 -16.09 -17.93
C ARG A 265 9.13 -17.32 -18.75
N ARG A 266 8.20 -17.84 -19.57
CA ARG A 266 8.45 -19.00 -20.45
C ARG A 266 9.53 -18.71 -21.50
N ILE A 267 9.44 -17.55 -22.17
CA ILE A 267 10.38 -17.16 -23.23
C ILE A 267 11.81 -17.05 -22.67
N ILE A 268 11.99 -16.47 -21.49
CA ILE A 268 13.32 -16.36 -20.85
C ILE A 268 13.92 -17.76 -20.61
N ALA A 269 13.14 -18.68 -20.05
CA ALA A 269 13.59 -20.04 -19.80
C ALA A 269 14.01 -20.76 -21.10
N GLU A 270 13.22 -20.62 -22.16
CA GLU A 270 13.53 -21.18 -23.49
C GLU A 270 14.81 -20.58 -24.08
N LYS A 271 14.95 -19.26 -24.06
CA LYS A 271 16.14 -18.57 -24.58
C LYS A 271 17.42 -18.98 -23.84
N LEU A 272 17.34 -19.17 -22.52
CA LEU A 272 18.49 -19.62 -21.72
C LEU A 272 18.87 -21.07 -22.01
N ARG A 273 17.90 -21.96 -22.25
CA ARG A 273 18.15 -23.34 -22.71
C ARG A 273 18.82 -23.35 -24.08
N ASP A 274 18.27 -22.62 -25.04
CA ASP A 274 18.83 -22.51 -26.39
C ASP A 274 20.26 -21.96 -26.37
N PHE A 275 20.48 -20.90 -25.58
CA PHE A 275 21.80 -20.28 -25.45
C PHE A 275 22.81 -21.25 -24.84
N LYS A 276 22.44 -21.96 -23.76
CA LYS A 276 23.29 -22.99 -23.16
C LYS A 276 23.61 -24.09 -24.16
N GLN A 277 22.62 -24.60 -24.91
CA GLN A 277 22.82 -25.68 -25.87
C GLN A 277 23.76 -25.27 -27.01
N LYS A 278 23.61 -24.05 -27.55
CA LYS A 278 24.49 -23.51 -28.60
C LYS A 278 25.93 -23.30 -28.11
N ARG A 279 26.11 -22.87 -26.87
CA ARG A 279 27.44 -22.63 -26.26
C ARG A 279 28.17 -23.92 -25.85
N CYS A 280 27.44 -25.03 -25.62
CA CYS A 280 27.99 -26.28 -25.07
C CYS A 280 28.42 -27.32 -26.11
N ARG A 281 28.67 -26.96 -27.37
CA ARG A 281 29.46 -27.82 -28.26
C ARG A 281 30.93 -27.83 -27.80
N GLY A 282 31.21 -28.45 -26.65
CA GLY A 282 32.56 -28.73 -26.15
C GLY A 282 32.99 -28.08 -24.82
N ASN A 283 32.17 -27.28 -24.13
CA ASN A 283 32.56 -26.62 -22.87
C ASN A 283 31.67 -27.03 -21.68
N SER A 284 32.30 -27.50 -20.59
CA SER A 284 31.67 -27.96 -19.34
C SER A 284 31.31 -26.84 -18.36
N GLU A 285 31.68 -25.58 -18.64
CA GLU A 285 31.45 -24.47 -17.73
C GLU A 285 29.97 -24.11 -17.54
N LYS A 286 29.57 -23.74 -16.31
CA LYS A 286 28.23 -23.21 -16.00
C LYS A 286 27.95 -21.93 -16.80
N LEU A 287 26.74 -21.81 -17.33
CA LEU A 287 26.26 -20.54 -17.88
C LEU A 287 25.94 -19.59 -16.72
N LYS A 288 26.73 -18.52 -16.61
CA LYS A 288 26.55 -17.47 -15.59
C LYS A 288 25.52 -16.45 -16.08
N ILE A 289 24.51 -16.18 -15.27
CA ILE A 289 23.36 -15.32 -15.60
C ILE A 289 23.17 -14.35 -14.44
N LEU A 290 23.10 -13.05 -14.75
CA LEU A 290 22.72 -12.00 -13.80
C LEU A 290 21.28 -11.58 -14.10
N SER A 291 20.37 -11.74 -13.14
CA SER A 291 19.00 -11.22 -13.20
C SER A 291 18.93 -9.91 -12.40
N VAL A 292 18.65 -8.80 -13.09
CA VAL A 292 18.57 -7.45 -12.51
C VAL A 292 17.11 -7.03 -12.35
N ALA A 293 16.76 -6.46 -11.19
CA ALA A 293 15.38 -6.28 -10.77
C ALA A 293 14.61 -7.63 -10.85
N CYS A 294 15.19 -8.64 -10.21
CA CYS A 294 14.78 -10.03 -10.37
C CYS A 294 13.36 -10.30 -9.84
N GLY A 295 12.82 -9.44 -8.97
CA GLY A 295 11.53 -9.69 -8.33
C GLY A 295 11.52 -11.07 -7.66
N PRO A 296 10.42 -11.85 -7.76
CA PRO A 296 10.34 -13.19 -7.18
C PRO A 296 11.14 -14.26 -7.97
N ALA A 297 11.81 -13.86 -9.07
CA ALA A 297 12.67 -14.71 -9.90
C ALA A 297 12.05 -16.07 -10.31
N CYS A 298 10.74 -16.10 -10.55
CA CYS A 298 10.02 -17.34 -10.83
C CYS A 298 10.50 -18.07 -12.09
N GLU A 299 11.15 -17.39 -13.03
CA GLU A 299 11.77 -18.00 -14.21
C GLU A 299 12.83 -19.05 -13.86
N ILE A 300 13.48 -18.95 -12.71
CA ILE A 300 14.50 -19.90 -12.27
C ILE A 300 13.86 -21.26 -11.96
N GLN A 301 12.62 -21.26 -11.47
CA GLN A 301 11.85 -22.47 -11.19
C GLN A 301 11.53 -23.26 -12.46
N ASP A 302 11.55 -22.61 -13.63
CA ASP A 302 11.33 -23.27 -14.93
C ASP A 302 12.63 -23.76 -15.58
N ILE A 303 13.77 -23.54 -14.92
CA ILE A 303 15.11 -23.83 -15.44
C ILE A 303 15.83 -24.83 -14.56
N LEU A 304 15.82 -24.63 -13.23
CA LEU A 304 16.45 -25.53 -12.26
C LEU A 304 15.50 -26.64 -11.83
N LEU A 305 15.14 -27.51 -12.77
CA LEU A 305 14.19 -28.60 -12.54
C LEU A 305 14.85 -29.87 -12.00
N THR A 306 16.14 -30.07 -12.32
CA THR A 306 16.90 -31.26 -11.95
C THR A 306 18.25 -30.89 -11.35
N ALA A 307 18.89 -31.85 -10.65
CA ALA A 307 20.25 -31.67 -10.14
C ALA A 307 21.25 -31.36 -11.28
N ALA A 308 21.06 -31.95 -12.47
CA ALA A 308 21.89 -31.68 -13.63
C ALA A 308 21.78 -30.21 -14.11
N ASP A 309 20.63 -29.56 -13.91
CA ASP A 309 20.49 -28.14 -14.26
C ASP A 309 21.31 -27.24 -13.33
N CYS A 310 21.44 -27.60 -12.04
CA CYS A 310 22.33 -26.91 -11.10
C CYS A 310 23.80 -26.96 -11.53
N ASP A 311 24.20 -27.97 -12.28
CA ASP A 311 25.55 -28.09 -12.87
C ASP A 311 25.69 -27.35 -14.20
N ARG A 312 24.59 -26.89 -14.79
CA ARG A 312 24.59 -26.20 -16.08
C ARG A 312 24.46 -24.70 -15.95
N TYR A 313 23.84 -24.21 -14.87
CA TYR A 313 23.50 -22.80 -14.69
C TYR A 313 24.05 -22.24 -13.37
N HIS A 314 24.41 -20.96 -13.39
CA HIS A 314 24.75 -20.19 -12.20
C HIS A 314 24.01 -18.85 -12.25
N PHE A 315 23.09 -18.62 -11.33
CA PHE A 315 22.28 -17.41 -11.26
C PHE A 315 22.79 -16.47 -10.16
N VAL A 316 22.92 -15.20 -10.51
CA VAL A 316 23.13 -14.08 -9.58
C VAL A 316 21.89 -13.21 -9.63
N LEU A 317 21.27 -12.95 -8.49
CA LEU A 317 20.03 -12.16 -8.38
C LEU A 317 20.33 -10.82 -7.75
N LEU A 318 19.88 -9.75 -8.41
CA LEU A 318 20.05 -8.37 -7.95
C LEU A 318 18.68 -7.68 -7.95
N ASP A 319 18.27 -7.20 -6.78
CA ASP A 319 17.09 -6.35 -6.63
C ASP A 319 17.37 -5.23 -5.63
N GLN A 320 16.78 -4.06 -5.89
CA GLN A 320 16.82 -2.93 -4.95
C GLN A 320 15.89 -3.16 -3.76
N ASP A 321 14.81 -3.92 -3.97
CA ASP A 321 13.87 -4.28 -2.94
C ASP A 321 14.36 -5.54 -2.21
N ARG A 322 14.80 -5.35 -0.98
CA ARG A 322 15.28 -6.42 -0.13
C ARG A 322 14.22 -7.52 0.07
N ALA A 323 12.93 -7.17 0.09
CA ALA A 323 11.83 -8.12 0.24
C ALA A 323 11.48 -8.88 -1.06
N ALA A 324 12.17 -8.60 -2.17
CA ALA A 324 12.14 -9.44 -3.36
C ALA A 324 13.12 -10.63 -3.29
N LEU A 325 14.13 -10.56 -2.41
CA LEU A 325 15.23 -11.52 -2.33
C LEU A 325 15.06 -12.60 -1.22
N TYR A 326 14.00 -12.53 -0.40
CA TYR A 326 13.76 -13.44 0.73
C TYR A 326 12.43 -14.15 0.66
#